data_AF-A0A1E4JEE6-F1
#
_entry.id   AF-A0A1E4JEE6-F1
#
_cell.length_a   1.000
_cell.length_b   1.000
_cell.length_c   1.000
_cell.angle_alpha   90.00
_cell.angle_beta   90.00
_cell.angle_gamma   90.00
#
_symmetry.space_group_name_H-M   'P 1'
#
loop_
_entity.id
_entity.type
_entity.pdbx_description
1 polymer ?
#
loop_
_entity_poly.entity_id
_entity_poly.type
_entity_poly.pdbx_seq_one_letter_code
_entity_poly.pdbx_strand_id
1 'polypeptide(L)' 'MRNIPQFIQQVRTETSKVVWPTGRQTMMTTFMVIVMTSMLGLFFFVTDKIFSFIVHSLLSLAV' A
#
# COMPACT_ATOMS: atom_id res chain seq x y z
N MET A 1 -35.07 19.53 10.34
CA MET A 1 -34.31 18.47 11.06
C MET A 1 -35.25 17.39 11.62
N ARG A 2 -36.18 16.84 10.81
CA ARG A 2 -37.22 15.88 11.24
C ARG A 2 -36.91 14.41 10.94
N ASN A 3 -35.69 14.10 10.45
CA ASN A 3 -35.38 12.79 9.85
C ASN A 3 -34.15 12.09 10.47
N ILE A 4 -33.61 12.60 11.59
CA ILE A 4 -32.46 12.00 12.31
C ILE A 4 -32.73 10.54 12.75
N PRO A 5 -33.94 10.17 13.22
CA PRO A 5 -34.22 8.78 13.60
C PRO A 5 -34.19 7.80 12.41
N GLN A 6 -34.62 8.25 11.23
CA GLN A 6 -34.61 7.46 10.00
C GLN A 6 -33.18 7.28 9.47
N PHE A 7 -32.34 8.32 9.58
CA PHE A 7 -30.93 8.25 9.21
C PHE A 7 -30.17 7.21 10.05
N ILE A 8 -30.42 7.14 11.37
CA ILE A 8 -29.80 6.13 12.23
C ILE A 8 -30.23 4.71 11.86
N GLN A 9 -31.50 4.50 11.49
CA GLN A 9 -31.98 3.20 11.01
C GLN A 9 -31.35 2.80 9.67
N GLN A 10 -31.18 3.75 8.75
CA GLN A 10 -30.47 3.53 7.49
C GLN A 10 -29.00 3.20 7.73
N VAL A 11 -28.30 3.95 8.58
CA VAL A 11 -26.88 3.66 8.91
C VAL A 11 -26.74 2.28 9.55
N ARG A 12 -27.62 1.87 10.46
CA ARG A 12 -27.60 0.51 11.03
C ARG A 12 -27.80 -0.57 9.96
N THR A 13 -28.69 -0.32 9.01
CA THR A 13 -28.98 -1.23 7.88
C THR A 13 -27.77 -1.34 6.95
N GLU A 14 -27.12 -0.24 6.59
CA GLU A 14 -25.92 -0.25 5.74
C GLU A 14 -24.69 -0.81 6.49
N THR A 15 -24.57 -0.54 7.78
CA THR A 15 -23.48 -1.09 8.63
C THR A 15 -23.58 -2.61 8.72
N SER A 16 -24.78 -3.19 8.68
CA SER A 16 -24.95 -4.65 8.68
C SER A 16 -24.44 -5.33 7.40
N LYS A 17 -24.27 -4.58 6.31
CA LYS A 17 -23.68 -5.08 5.06
C LYS A 17 -22.15 -5.04 5.07
N VAL A 18 -21.54 -4.42 6.09
CA VAL A 18 -20.07 -4.35 6.24
C VAL A 18 -19.58 -5.72 6.69
N VAL A 19 -19.13 -6.52 5.72
CA VAL A 19 -18.54 -7.82 5.99
C VAL A 19 -17.06 -7.61 6.30
N TRP A 20 -16.69 -7.71 7.58
CA TRP A 20 -15.28 -7.65 7.95
C TRP A 20 -14.57 -8.94 7.51
N PRO A 21 -13.44 -8.82 6.80
CA PRO A 21 -12.69 -9.98 6.35
C PRO A 21 -12.16 -10.75 7.56
N THR A 22 -12.13 -12.07 7.42
CA THR A 22 -11.48 -12.93 8.42
C THR A 22 -9.98 -12.66 8.43
N GLY A 23 -9.32 -12.74 9.59
CA GLY A 23 -7.88 -12.47 9.71
C GLY A 23 -7.01 -13.27 8.72
N ARG A 24 -7.46 -14.47 8.34
CA ARG A 24 -6.83 -15.30 7.31
C ARG A 24 -6.88 -14.66 5.91
N GLN A 25 -8.01 -14.08 5.53
CA GLN A 25 -8.15 -13.38 4.24
C GLN A 25 -7.30 -12.10 4.22
N THR A 26 -7.29 -11.35 5.32
CA THR A 26 -6.42 -10.17 5.47
C THR A 26 -4.95 -10.54 5.27
N MET A 27 -4.48 -11.60 5.93
CA MET A 27 -3.09 -12.08 5.78
C MET A 27 -2.74 -12.48 4.35
N MET A 28 -3.65 -13.13 3.63
CA MET A 28 -3.42 -13.50 2.21
C MET A 28 -3.29 -12.26 1.33
N THR A 29 -4.19 -11.29 1.47
CA THR A 29 -4.13 -10.04 0.72
C THR A 29 -2.89 -9.22 1.08
N THR A 30 -2.51 -9.17 2.36
CA THR A 30 -1.27 -8.51 2.81
C THR A 30 -0.04 -9.17 2.18
N PHE A 31 0.03 -10.50 2.16
CA PHE A 31 1.15 -11.21 1.55
C PHE A 31 1.29 -10.91 0.05
N MET A 32 0.17 -10.87 -0.67
CA MET A 32 0.17 -10.48 -2.09
C MET A 32 0.77 -9.08 -2.31
N VAL A 33 0.38 -8.10 -1.48
CA VAL A 33 0.92 -6.73 -1.55
C VAL A 33 2.39 -6.69 -1.19
N ILE A 34 2.83 -7.46 -0.18
CA ILE A 34 4.25 -7.57 0.20
C ILE A 34 5.07 -8.04 -1.00
N VAL A 35 4.67 -9.13 -1.66
CA VAL A 35 5.41 -9.67 -2.81
C VAL A 35 5.53 -8.63 -3.94
N MET A 36 4.42 -7.97 -4.29
CA MET A 36 4.42 -6.95 -5.35
C MET A 36 5.32 -5.75 -4.99
N THR A 37 5.21 -5.26 -3.75
CA THR A 37 5.96 -4.09 -3.28
C THR A 37 7.44 -4.43 -3.11
N SER A 38 7.77 -5.63 -2.62
CA SER A 38 9.14 -6.12 -2.53
C SER A 38 9.81 -6.23 -3.88
N MET A 39 9.10 -6.68 -4.92
CA MET A 39 9.63 -6.73 -6.28
C MET A 39 9.97 -5.33 -6.81
N LEU A 40 9.06 -4.36 -6.64
CA LEU A 40 9.31 -2.96 -7.01
C LEU A 40 10.45 -2.34 -6.18
N GLY A 41 10.50 -2.63 -4.89
CA GLY A 41 11.58 -2.17 -4.00
C GLY A 41 12.94 -2.73 -4.41
N LEU A 42 13.00 -3.99 -4.84
CA LEU A 42 14.23 -4.60 -5.34
C LEU A 42 14.69 -3.94 -6.65
N PHE A 43 13.75 -3.64 -7.55
CA PHE A 43 14.04 -2.92 -8.79
C PHE A 43 14.65 -1.55 -8.50
N PHE A 44 14.02 -0.73 -7.66
CA PHE A 44 14.56 0.58 -7.30
C PHE A 44 15.91 0.47 -6.61
N PHE A 45 16.09 -0.49 -5.70
CA PHE A 45 17.38 -0.70 -5.04
C PHE A 45 18.53 -0.96 -6.03
N VAL A 46 18.29 -1.78 -7.06
CA VAL A 46 19.29 -2.03 -8.11
C VAL A 46 19.55 -0.76 -8.93
N THR A 47 18.50 -0.04 -9.32
CA THR A 47 18.63 1.23 -10.03
C THR A 47 19.45 2.25 -9.22
N ASP A 48 19.17 2.41 -7.92
CA ASP A 48 19.88 3.33 -7.04
C ASP A 48 21.38 2.98 -6.95
N LYS A 49 21.72 1.68 -6.89
CA LYS A 49 23.12 1.22 -6.88
C LYS A 49 23.84 1.59 -8.18
N ILE A 50 23.18 1.39 -9.32
CA ILE A 50 23.75 1.74 -10.63
C ILE A 50 23.96 3.25 -10.73
N PHE A 51 22.94 4.04 -10.37
CA PHE A 51 23.02 5.49 -10.38
C PHE A 51 24.12 6.01 -9.46
N SER A 52 24.22 5.48 -8.23
CA SER A 52 25.28 5.84 -7.29
C SER A 52 26.67 5.55 -7.86
N PHE A 53 26.88 4.38 -8.48
CA PHE A 53 28.16 4.04 -9.12
C PHE A 53 28.53 4.99 -10.25
N ILE A 54 27.56 5.36 -11.09
CA ILE A 54 27.76 6.32 -12.20
C ILE A 54 28.11 7.70 -11.63
N VAL A 55 27.34 8.18 -10.66
CA VAL A 55 27.59 9.50 -10.04
C VAL A 55 28.96 9.54 -9.37
N HIS A 56 29.36 8.50 -8.65
CA HIS A 56 30.70 8.41 -8.06
C HIS A 56 31.81 8.42 -9.11
N SER A 57 31.61 7.69 -10.23
CA SER A 57 32.58 7.66 -11.34
C SER A 57 32.72 9.03 -12.00
N LEU A 58 31.61 9.76 -12.20
CA LEU A 58 31.62 11.11 -12.75
C LEU A 58 32.27 12.13 -11.81
N LEU A 59 31.97 12.06 -10.51
CA LEU A 59 32.59 12.93 -9.51
C LEU A 59 34.09 12.68 -9.39
N SER A 60 34.54 11.42 -9.49
CA SER A 60 35.97 11.07 -9.48
C SER A 60 36.71 11.47 -10.76
N LEU A 61 36.01 11.76 -11.85
CA LEU A 61 36.61 12.24 -13.10
C LEU A 61 36.65 13.77 -13.17
N ALA A 62 35.75 14.44 -12.44
CA ALA A 62 35.62 15.89 -12.38
C ALA A 62 36.47 16.55 -11.27
N VAL A 63 36.85 15.79 -10.25
CA VAL A 63 37.84 16.15 -9.20
C VAL A 63 39.17 15.51 -9.55
#